data_AF-A0A532EAU5-F1
#
_entry.id   AF-A0A532EAU5-F1
#
_cell.length_a   1.000
_cell.length_b   1.000
_cell.length_c   1.000
_cell.angle_alpha   90.00
_cell.angle_beta   90.00
_cell.angle_gamma   90.00
#
_symmetry.space_group_name_H-M   'P 1'
#
loop_
_entity.id
_entity.type
_entity.pdbx_description
1 polymer ?
#
loop_
_entity_poly.entity_id
_entity_poly.type
_entity_poly.pdbx_seq_one_letter_code
_entity_poly.pdbx_strand_id
1 'polypeptide(L)'
;MFVDEVKVFVKAGRGGDGSGSFRREMFVPRGGPDGGDGGNGGDVIFTASHRLTTLLDLRYQKHYEAEDGRHGGASHCSGRRGKPVTVALPVGTVIYDQETGEVLADLVTNGESVVIAHGGRGGRGNSHFATPTNRVPTHFEHGTEGEEKHLRLELKLLADVGLVGFPNAGKSTLIAAISSARPKIADYPFTTLIPNLGVVRWGTDRSFVVADIPGLIEGASEGKGLGFQFLRHIERTAMILHLVDVSEWAPDEPVQSLEVMRQELDAYDESLNHRPCAIVATKIDISGTSDRLSQLQAYCKKRKYKCFPVSAATRKGLTELIAYVGKQVDSLRTTPCETNS
;
A
#
# COMPACT_ATOMS: atom_id res chain seq x y z
N MET A 1 -2.86 -14.49 -6.23
CA MET A 1 -3.88 -13.86 -5.37
C MET A 1 -3.43 -12.43 -5.09
N PHE A 2 -4.24 -11.38 -5.28
CA PHE A 2 -3.93 -10.07 -4.68
C PHE A 2 -4.54 -10.18 -3.30
N VAL A 3 -3.74 -9.88 -2.29
CA VAL A 3 -4.14 -10.05 -0.92
C VAL A 3 -4.12 -8.65 -0.36
N ASP A 4 -5.31 -8.05 -0.31
CA ASP A 4 -5.49 -6.68 0.13
C ASP A 4 -5.72 -6.65 1.64
N GLU A 5 -5.90 -7.83 2.26
CA GLU A 5 -5.99 -8.03 3.71
C GLU A 5 -5.09 -9.19 4.16
N VAL A 6 -4.19 -8.94 5.11
CA VAL A 6 -3.35 -9.97 5.74
C VAL A 6 -3.43 -9.86 7.26
N LYS A 7 -3.54 -11.01 7.92
CA LYS A 7 -3.36 -11.13 9.37
C LYS A 7 -1.92 -11.55 9.67
N VAL A 8 -1.25 -10.76 10.51
CA VAL A 8 0.12 -11.02 10.96
C VAL A 8 0.17 -10.97 12.48
N PHE A 9 1.09 -11.75 13.04
CA PHE A 9 1.46 -11.69 14.44
C PHE A 9 2.81 -10.99 14.56
N VAL A 10 2.86 -10.01 15.46
CA VAL A 10 4.10 -9.32 15.80
C VAL A 10 4.42 -9.52 17.28
N LYS A 11 5.70 -9.74 17.57
CA LYS A 11 6.23 -9.84 18.92
C LYS A 11 7.50 -9.02 19.03
N ALA A 12 7.51 -8.04 19.93
CA ALA A 12 8.71 -7.31 20.27
C ALA A 12 9.61 -8.14 21.19
N GLY A 13 10.90 -7.83 21.21
CA GLY A 13 11.86 -8.56 22.03
C GLY A 13 11.61 -8.33 23.52
N ARG A 14 11.83 -9.37 24.33
CA ARG A 14 11.86 -9.26 25.80
C ARG A 14 13.07 -8.43 26.24
N GLY A 15 12.93 -7.67 27.32
CA GLY A 15 14.07 -7.03 27.98
C GLY A 15 15.00 -8.08 28.59
N GLY A 16 16.31 -7.86 28.52
CA GLY A 16 17.27 -8.70 29.21
C GLY A 16 17.16 -8.52 30.73
N ASP A 17 17.46 -9.58 31.49
CA ASP A 17 17.48 -9.51 32.94
C ASP A 17 18.71 -8.75 33.45
N GLY A 18 18.56 -8.00 34.55
CA GLY A 18 19.68 -7.45 35.29
C GLY A 18 20.51 -8.55 35.96
N SER A 19 21.75 -8.24 36.32
CA SER A 19 22.64 -9.21 36.99
C SER A 19 22.76 -8.93 38.49
N GLY A 20 22.75 -9.99 39.30
CA GLY A 20 23.14 -9.96 40.71
C GLY A 20 24.57 -10.44 40.88
N SER A 21 25.56 -9.57 40.64
CA SER A 21 26.98 -9.92 40.74
C SER A 21 27.70 -9.11 41.80
N PHE A 22 28.79 -9.67 42.34
CA PHE A 22 29.70 -8.98 43.25
C PHE A 22 31.13 -9.15 42.79
N ARG A 23 31.91 -8.07 42.92
CA ARG A 23 33.31 -8.04 42.52
C ARG A 23 34.13 -9.04 43.34
N ARG A 24 34.94 -9.87 42.68
CA ARG A 24 35.81 -10.87 43.33
C ARG A 24 37.27 -10.65 42.90
N GLU A 25 38.12 -10.30 43.86
CA GLU A 25 39.55 -10.07 43.65
C GLU A 25 40.35 -10.76 44.77
N MET A 26 41.55 -11.27 44.46
CA MET A 26 42.36 -12.11 45.37
C MET A 26 42.71 -11.44 46.71
N PHE A 27 42.68 -10.10 46.79
CA PHE A 27 42.99 -9.34 48.01
C PHE A 27 41.81 -8.48 48.53
N VAL A 28 40.60 -8.70 48.01
CA VAL A 28 39.39 -7.98 48.43
C VAL A 28 38.37 -9.00 48.97
N PRO A 29 38.29 -9.17 50.32
CA PRO A 29 37.42 -10.18 50.92
C PRO A 29 35.93 -9.98 50.65
N ARG A 30 35.48 -8.73 50.45
CA ARG A 30 34.09 -8.35 50.17
C ARG A 30 34.04 -7.21 49.15
N GLY A 31 33.98 -7.56 47.87
CA GLY A 31 33.78 -6.58 46.81
C GLY A 31 32.37 -6.02 46.81
N GLY A 32 32.22 -4.80 46.28
CA GLY A 32 30.91 -4.18 46.08
C GLY A 32 30.07 -4.89 45.00
N PRO A 33 28.78 -4.54 44.89
CA PRO A 33 27.93 -5.03 43.80
C PRO A 33 28.50 -4.56 42.45
N ASP A 34 28.57 -5.48 41.49
CA ASP A 34 29.09 -5.22 40.15
C ASP A 34 28.22 -5.83 39.05
N GLY A 35 26.96 -6.14 39.34
CA GLY A 35 26.00 -6.58 38.33
C GLY A 35 25.59 -5.44 37.40
N GLY A 36 25.71 -5.66 36.09
CA GLY A 36 25.22 -4.77 35.05
C GLY A 36 23.73 -4.93 34.75
N ASP A 37 23.19 -3.97 34.01
CA ASP A 37 21.79 -3.95 33.58
C ASP A 37 21.57 -4.86 32.38
N GLY A 38 20.34 -5.34 32.21
CA GLY A 38 19.91 -5.99 30.98
C GLY A 38 19.69 -4.97 29.86
N GLY A 39 19.89 -5.41 28.62
CA GLY A 39 19.59 -4.61 27.44
C GLY A 39 18.09 -4.56 27.16
N ASN A 40 17.60 -3.48 26.53
CA ASN A 40 16.21 -3.43 26.06
C ASN A 40 15.96 -4.42 24.91
N GLY A 41 14.72 -4.86 24.78
CA GLY A 41 14.27 -5.61 23.61
C GLY A 41 14.30 -4.78 22.31
N GLY A 42 14.32 -5.48 21.18
CA GLY A 42 14.10 -4.88 19.87
C GLY A 42 12.63 -4.53 19.64
N ASP A 43 12.38 -3.44 18.93
CA ASP A 43 11.02 -3.02 18.55
C ASP A 43 10.60 -3.69 17.22
N VAL A 44 9.28 -3.78 16.99
CA VAL A 44 8.73 -4.11 15.66
C VAL A 44 8.22 -2.84 15.00
N ILE A 45 8.78 -2.52 13.84
CA ILE A 45 8.56 -1.26 13.13
C ILE A 45 8.01 -1.56 11.74
N PHE A 46 6.89 -0.94 11.38
CA PHE A 46 6.37 -1.01 10.02
C PHE A 46 6.75 0.27 9.27
N THR A 47 7.09 0.15 7.98
CA THR A 47 7.53 1.28 7.17
C THR A 47 6.89 1.26 5.79
N ALA A 48 6.24 2.35 5.40
CA ALA A 48 5.63 2.49 4.08
C ALA A 48 6.68 2.63 2.98
N SER A 49 6.49 1.93 1.86
CA SER A 49 7.39 1.94 0.72
C SER A 49 6.62 1.89 -0.60
N HIS A 50 6.89 2.84 -1.50
CA HIS A 50 6.35 2.83 -2.87
C HIS A 50 6.90 1.67 -3.73
N ARG A 51 7.94 0.99 -3.26
CA ARG A 51 8.48 -0.19 -3.97
C ARG A 51 7.53 -1.38 -3.86
N LEU A 52 6.69 -1.41 -2.82
CA LEU A 52 5.72 -2.46 -2.58
C LEU A 52 4.34 -1.99 -3.02
N THR A 53 3.65 -2.83 -3.79
CA THR A 53 2.30 -2.55 -4.31
C THR A 53 1.25 -3.51 -3.75
N THR A 54 1.65 -4.58 -3.04
CA THR A 54 0.75 -5.63 -2.56
C THR A 54 1.21 -6.14 -1.20
N LEU A 55 0.28 -6.69 -0.39
CA LEU A 55 0.62 -7.36 0.88
C LEU A 55 0.94 -8.87 0.69
N LEU A 56 1.14 -9.33 -0.55
CA LEU A 56 1.27 -10.76 -0.85
C LEU A 56 2.43 -11.44 -0.08
N ASP A 57 3.54 -10.74 0.10
CA ASP A 57 4.73 -11.27 0.76
C ASP A 57 4.45 -11.62 2.23
N LEU A 58 3.63 -10.81 2.91
CA LEU A 58 3.21 -11.02 4.31
C LEU A 58 2.27 -12.22 4.48
N ARG A 59 1.71 -12.75 3.39
CA ARG A 59 0.87 -13.95 3.45
C ARG A 59 1.70 -15.20 3.77
N TYR A 60 2.92 -15.27 3.26
CA TYR A 60 3.82 -16.41 3.42
C TYR A 60 4.57 -16.34 4.75
N GLN A 61 4.94 -15.14 5.19
CA GLN A 61 5.55 -14.89 6.49
C GLN A 61 4.59 -14.11 7.39
N LYS A 62 3.91 -14.81 8.30
CA LYS A 62 2.90 -14.23 9.19
C LYS A 62 3.43 -13.84 10.57
N HIS A 63 4.65 -14.23 10.92
CA HIS A 63 5.22 -14.01 12.24
C HIS A 63 6.47 -13.14 12.11
N TYR A 64 6.48 -12.04 12.86
CA TYR A 64 7.60 -11.11 12.94
C TYR A 64 8.01 -10.91 14.39
N GLU A 65 9.19 -11.38 14.73
CA GLU A 65 9.70 -11.35 16.10
C GLU A 65 11.02 -10.56 16.15
N ALA A 66 11.08 -9.55 17.01
CA ALA A 66 12.30 -8.79 17.23
C ALA A 66 13.24 -9.52 18.21
N GLU A 67 14.54 -9.19 18.17
CA GLU A 67 15.53 -9.85 19.02
C GLU A 67 15.37 -9.41 20.49
N ASP A 68 15.50 -10.36 21.42
CA ASP A 68 15.52 -10.07 22.85
C ASP A 68 16.76 -9.28 23.27
N GLY A 69 16.62 -8.50 24.34
CA GLY A 69 17.74 -7.86 25.02
C GLY A 69 18.63 -8.89 25.71
N ARG A 70 19.95 -8.66 25.68
CA ARG A 70 20.90 -9.54 26.40
C ARG A 70 20.85 -9.27 27.90
N HIS A 71 21.07 -10.30 28.70
CA HIS A 71 21.20 -10.16 30.15
C HIS A 71 22.43 -9.32 30.53
N GLY A 72 22.37 -8.67 31.69
CA GLY A 72 23.53 -8.04 32.30
C GLY A 72 24.56 -9.07 32.78
N GLY A 73 25.82 -8.67 32.79
CA GLY A 73 26.95 -9.49 33.28
C GLY A 73 27.59 -8.94 34.55
N ALA A 74 28.64 -9.62 34.99
CA ALA A 74 29.53 -9.14 36.05
C ALA A 74 30.37 -7.94 35.57
N SER A 75 31.14 -7.33 36.47
CA SER A 75 32.04 -6.21 36.17
C SER A 75 31.33 -5.00 35.54
N HIS A 76 30.11 -4.71 35.98
CA HIS A 76 29.21 -3.66 35.46
C HIS A 76 28.92 -3.79 33.95
N CYS A 77 29.05 -4.98 33.39
CA CYS A 77 28.80 -5.23 31.98
C CYS A 77 27.30 -5.19 31.69
N SER A 78 26.84 -4.16 31.00
CA SER A 78 25.42 -4.04 30.61
C SER A 78 25.14 -4.85 29.34
N GLY A 79 23.95 -5.46 29.31
CA GLY A 79 23.46 -6.23 28.18
C GLY A 79 23.19 -5.35 26.95
N ARG A 80 23.51 -5.89 25.77
CA ARG A 80 23.23 -5.23 24.49
C ARG A 80 21.71 -5.21 24.21
N ARG A 81 21.23 -4.10 23.64
CA ARG A 81 19.87 -3.99 23.08
C ARG A 81 19.65 -4.98 21.93
N GLY A 82 18.49 -5.63 21.94
CA GLY A 82 18.04 -6.48 20.83
C GLY A 82 17.85 -5.69 19.53
N LYS A 83 18.15 -6.29 18.39
CA LYS A 83 17.90 -5.69 17.08
C LYS A 83 16.40 -5.56 16.80
N PRO A 84 15.93 -4.40 16.30
CA PRO A 84 14.56 -4.25 15.87
C PRO A 84 14.31 -5.02 14.57
N VAL A 85 13.04 -5.36 14.32
CA VAL A 85 12.57 -5.88 13.03
C VAL A 85 11.80 -4.79 12.32
N THR A 86 12.19 -4.53 11.06
CA THR A 86 11.50 -3.57 10.19
C THR A 86 10.79 -4.32 9.08
N VAL A 87 9.48 -4.11 8.97
CA VAL A 87 8.64 -4.72 7.93
C VAL A 87 8.19 -3.63 6.97
N ALA A 88 8.55 -3.77 5.70
CA ALA A 88 8.12 -2.84 4.67
C ALA A 88 6.69 -3.17 4.23
N LEU A 89 5.84 -2.15 4.15
CA LEU A 89 4.45 -2.23 3.69
C LEU A 89 4.23 -1.32 2.48
N PRO A 90 3.28 -1.63 1.58
CA PRO A 90 2.81 -0.70 0.57
C PRO A 90 2.28 0.60 1.19
N VAL A 91 2.46 1.71 0.49
CA VAL A 91 1.81 2.99 0.85
C VAL A 91 0.29 2.82 0.77
N GLY A 92 -0.45 3.44 1.68
CA GLY A 92 -1.90 3.29 1.85
C GLY A 92 -2.31 2.06 2.66
N THR A 93 -1.36 1.42 3.37
CA THR A 93 -1.69 0.30 4.27
C THR A 93 -2.16 0.83 5.61
N VAL A 94 -3.28 0.31 6.07
CA VAL A 94 -3.88 0.62 7.37
C VAL A 94 -3.77 -0.58 8.27
N ILE A 95 -3.31 -0.30 9.48
CA ILE A 95 -2.93 -1.29 10.46
C ILE A 95 -3.99 -1.25 11.54
N TYR A 96 -4.73 -2.34 11.66
CA TYR A 96 -5.72 -2.52 12.70
C TYR A 96 -5.21 -3.51 13.73
N ASP A 97 -5.52 -3.23 14.98
CA ASP A 97 -5.46 -4.23 16.03
C ASP A 97 -6.58 -5.27 15.77
N GLN A 98 -6.21 -6.55 15.69
CA GLN A 98 -7.16 -7.60 15.31
C GLN A 98 -8.19 -7.88 16.42
N GLU A 99 -7.83 -7.65 17.68
CA GLU A 99 -8.68 -7.97 18.83
C GLU A 99 -9.69 -6.86 19.09
N THR A 100 -9.23 -5.61 19.04
CA THR A 100 -10.06 -4.43 19.35
C THR A 100 -10.71 -3.81 18.11
N GLY A 101 -10.14 -4.02 16.91
CA GLY A 101 -10.57 -3.37 15.68
C GLY A 101 -10.13 -1.91 15.57
N GLU A 102 -9.35 -1.40 16.53
CA GLU A 102 -8.84 -0.03 16.52
C GLU A 102 -7.80 0.17 15.42
N VAL A 103 -7.82 1.36 14.80
CA VAL A 103 -6.79 1.76 13.83
C VAL A 103 -5.55 2.19 14.59
N LEU A 104 -4.48 1.41 14.49
CA LEU A 104 -3.19 1.73 15.11
C LEU A 104 -2.41 2.76 14.28
N ALA A 105 -2.45 2.64 12.95
CA ALA A 105 -1.79 3.57 12.05
C ALA A 105 -2.34 3.48 10.62
N ASP A 106 -2.24 4.58 9.89
CA ASP A 106 -2.52 4.69 8.46
C ASP A 106 -1.26 5.22 7.77
N LEU A 107 -0.59 4.37 6.98
CA LEU A 107 0.69 4.70 6.37
C LEU A 107 0.47 5.33 4.99
N VAL A 108 0.29 6.65 4.95
CA VAL A 108 -0.10 7.38 3.75
C VAL A 108 1.11 7.88 2.95
N THR A 109 2.25 8.08 3.60
CA THR A 109 3.44 8.67 2.97
C THR A 109 4.57 7.66 2.84
N ASN A 110 5.30 7.68 1.72
CA ASN A 110 6.47 6.82 1.57
C ASN A 110 7.61 7.18 2.53
N GLY A 111 8.18 6.16 3.17
CA GLY A 111 9.19 6.31 4.21
C GLY A 111 8.60 6.58 5.60
N GLU A 112 7.28 6.77 5.71
CA GLU A 112 6.60 6.86 6.99
C GLU A 112 6.79 5.55 7.77
N SER A 113 7.22 5.65 9.02
CA SER A 113 7.47 4.50 9.87
C SER A 113 6.77 4.66 11.21
N VAL A 114 6.26 3.54 11.73
CA VAL A 114 5.53 3.48 12.98
C VAL A 114 6.00 2.26 13.78
N VAL A 115 6.20 2.45 15.08
CA VAL A 115 6.47 1.35 16.00
C VAL A 115 5.13 0.72 16.36
N ILE A 116 4.97 -0.56 16.05
CA ILE A 116 3.70 -1.28 16.30
C ILE A 116 3.75 -2.07 17.60
N ALA A 117 4.93 -2.57 17.96
CA ALA A 117 5.15 -3.25 19.22
C ALA A 117 6.48 -2.78 19.82
N HIS A 118 6.42 -2.26 21.05
CA HIS A 118 7.59 -1.82 21.79
C HIS A 118 8.31 -2.97 22.48
N GLY A 119 9.64 -2.97 22.38
CA GLY A 119 10.50 -3.91 23.09
C GLY A 119 10.43 -3.73 24.60
N GLY A 120 10.56 -4.83 25.32
CA GLY A 120 10.61 -4.85 26.77
C GLY A 120 11.79 -4.05 27.32
N ARG A 121 11.62 -3.46 28.50
CA ARG A 121 12.68 -2.72 29.19
C ARG A 121 13.65 -3.71 29.84
N GLY A 122 14.94 -3.44 29.71
CA GLY A 122 15.97 -4.20 30.40
C GLY A 122 15.88 -4.03 31.92
N GLY A 123 16.08 -5.11 32.65
CA GLY A 123 16.07 -5.13 34.10
C GLY A 123 17.35 -4.51 34.68
N ARG A 124 17.23 -3.80 35.79
CA ARG A 124 18.37 -3.19 36.49
C ARG A 124 19.18 -4.22 37.27
N GLY A 125 20.51 -4.13 37.17
CA GLY A 125 21.44 -4.93 37.95
C GLY A 125 21.46 -4.53 39.43
N ASN A 126 22.04 -5.37 40.27
CA ASN A 126 22.09 -5.11 41.71
C ASN A 126 22.85 -3.83 42.07
N SER A 127 23.81 -3.40 41.24
CA SER A 127 24.55 -2.14 41.39
C SER A 127 23.63 -0.91 41.50
N HIS A 128 22.47 -0.92 40.83
CA HIS A 128 21.50 0.18 40.85
C HIS A 128 20.75 0.34 42.18
N PHE A 129 20.68 -0.72 42.99
CA PHE A 129 19.98 -0.72 44.28
C PHE A 129 20.90 -0.41 45.47
N ALA A 130 22.17 -0.09 45.19
CA ALA A 130 23.13 0.23 46.24
C ALA A 130 22.82 1.61 46.82
N THR A 131 22.53 1.66 48.13
CA THR A 131 22.28 2.90 48.87
C THR A 131 23.23 3.01 50.06
N PRO A 132 23.39 4.19 50.68
CA PRO A 132 24.25 4.34 51.86
C PRO A 132 23.90 3.38 53.01
N THR A 133 22.61 3.02 53.12
CA THR A 133 22.05 2.08 54.11
C THR A 133 22.05 0.63 53.62
N ASN A 134 21.99 0.37 52.30
CA ASN A 134 22.07 -0.97 51.71
C ASN A 134 23.22 -1.05 50.70
N ARG A 135 24.44 -1.32 51.18
CA ARG A 135 25.67 -1.33 50.36
C ARG A 135 25.90 -2.62 49.58
N VAL A 136 25.18 -3.70 49.91
CA VAL A 136 25.35 -5.03 49.29
C VAL A 136 23.98 -5.57 48.86
N PRO A 137 23.28 -4.87 47.94
CA PRO A 137 22.02 -5.35 47.41
C PRO A 137 22.22 -6.68 46.67
N THR A 138 21.39 -7.67 47.01
CA THR A 138 21.30 -8.96 46.31
C THR A 138 20.16 -8.99 45.30
N HIS A 139 19.28 -8.00 45.35
CA HIS A 139 18.14 -7.85 44.44
C HIS A 139 18.58 -7.27 43.10
N PHE A 140 17.98 -7.78 42.02
CA PHE A 140 18.07 -7.26 40.66
C PHE A 140 16.68 -7.35 40.03
N GLU A 141 16.42 -6.53 39.02
CA GLU A 141 15.15 -6.55 38.28
C GLU A 141 15.25 -7.47 37.06
N HIS A 142 14.17 -8.20 36.80
CA HIS A 142 14.00 -8.92 35.54
C HIS A 142 13.62 -7.96 34.42
N GLY A 143 13.98 -8.32 33.19
CA GLY A 143 13.52 -7.57 32.02
C GLY A 143 12.02 -7.79 31.81
N THR A 144 11.32 -6.74 31.35
CA THR A 144 9.90 -6.84 31.06
C THR A 144 9.67 -7.56 29.74
N GLU A 145 8.50 -8.18 29.59
CA GLU A 145 8.08 -8.71 28.29
C GLU A 145 7.94 -7.59 27.26
N GLY A 146 8.19 -7.94 25.99
CA GLY A 146 7.88 -7.07 24.86
C GLY A 146 6.39 -7.11 24.54
N GLU A 147 5.89 -6.10 23.84
CA GLU A 147 4.52 -6.10 23.37
C GLU A 147 4.29 -7.18 22.30
N GLU A 148 3.13 -7.82 22.36
CA GLU A 148 2.68 -8.80 21.38
C GLU A 148 1.31 -8.35 20.85
N LYS A 149 1.14 -8.39 19.52
CA LYS A 149 -0.12 -7.98 18.88
C LYS A 149 -0.47 -8.89 17.71
N HIS A 150 -1.75 -9.23 17.62
CA HIS A 150 -2.35 -9.74 16.39
C HIS A 150 -2.83 -8.54 15.57
N LEU A 151 -2.35 -8.41 14.35
CA LEU A 151 -2.64 -7.29 13.48
C LEU A 151 -3.38 -7.75 12.24
N ARG A 152 -4.24 -6.86 11.77
CA ARG A 152 -4.95 -6.98 10.50
C ARG A 152 -4.54 -5.80 9.63
N LEU A 153 -3.84 -6.10 8.54
CA LEU A 153 -3.34 -5.11 7.61
C LEU A 153 -4.27 -5.05 6.41
N GLU A 154 -4.80 -3.87 6.10
CA GLU A 154 -5.60 -3.64 4.91
C GLU A 154 -4.94 -2.60 4.02
N LEU A 155 -4.83 -2.88 2.73
CA LEU A 155 -4.40 -1.89 1.74
C LEU A 155 -5.62 -1.10 1.24
N LYS A 156 -5.71 0.21 1.55
CA LYS A 156 -6.84 1.08 1.16
C LYS A 156 -6.82 1.52 -0.32
N LEU A 157 -5.79 1.16 -1.10
CA LEU A 157 -5.65 1.54 -2.51
C LEU A 157 -6.16 0.44 -3.44
N LEU A 158 -7.13 0.78 -4.30
CA LEU A 158 -7.74 -0.17 -5.24
C LEU A 158 -7.13 -0.09 -6.65
N ALA A 159 -6.70 1.09 -7.12
CA ALA A 159 -5.98 1.24 -8.38
C ALA A 159 -5.29 2.60 -8.53
N ASP A 160 -4.14 2.60 -9.21
CA ASP A 160 -3.47 3.84 -9.63
C ASP A 160 -4.18 4.48 -10.84
N VAL A 161 -4.81 3.66 -11.68
CA VAL A 161 -5.42 4.08 -12.96
C VAL A 161 -6.82 3.51 -13.09
N GLY A 162 -7.80 4.39 -13.34
CA GLY A 162 -9.19 4.01 -13.60
C GLY A 162 -9.50 3.97 -15.10
N LEU A 163 -10.13 2.90 -15.60
CA LEU A 163 -10.65 2.82 -16.95
C LEU A 163 -12.12 3.22 -16.98
N VAL A 164 -12.46 4.25 -17.77
CA VAL A 164 -13.83 4.70 -18.00
C VAL A 164 -14.14 4.53 -19.48
N GLY A 165 -15.30 3.95 -19.80
CA GLY A 165 -15.66 3.60 -21.18
C GLY A 165 -17.01 2.91 -21.23
N PHE A 166 -17.76 3.12 -22.31
CA PHE A 166 -19.07 2.49 -22.54
C PHE A 166 -18.99 0.95 -22.41
N PRO A 167 -20.13 0.28 -22.16
CA PRO A 167 -20.22 -1.17 -22.30
C PRO A 167 -19.63 -1.61 -23.65
N ASN A 168 -18.85 -2.69 -23.63
CA ASN A 168 -18.17 -3.23 -24.82
C ASN A 168 -17.08 -2.34 -25.45
N ALA A 169 -16.67 -1.21 -24.84
CA ALA A 169 -15.52 -0.41 -25.31
C ALA A 169 -14.19 -1.18 -25.25
N GLY A 170 -14.18 -2.36 -24.64
CA GLY A 170 -13.01 -3.24 -24.54
C GLY A 170 -12.21 -3.08 -23.24
N LYS A 171 -12.82 -2.56 -22.17
CA LYS A 171 -12.17 -2.34 -20.86
C LYS A 171 -11.54 -3.61 -20.28
N SER A 172 -12.33 -4.66 -20.06
CA SER A 172 -11.83 -5.94 -19.54
C SER A 172 -10.80 -6.58 -20.46
N THR A 173 -10.98 -6.48 -21.79
CA THR A 173 -10.03 -6.98 -22.79
C THR A 173 -8.70 -6.22 -22.71
N LEU A 174 -8.73 -4.91 -22.53
CA LEU A 174 -7.54 -4.09 -22.36
C LEU A 174 -6.80 -4.48 -21.09
N ILE A 175 -7.49 -4.60 -19.95
CA ILE A 175 -6.91 -5.04 -18.67
C ILE A 175 -6.24 -6.41 -18.82
N ALA A 176 -6.92 -7.36 -19.46
CA ALA A 176 -6.36 -8.70 -19.71
C ALA A 176 -5.11 -8.66 -20.61
N ALA A 177 -5.06 -7.75 -21.57
CA ALA A 177 -3.93 -7.62 -22.49
C ALA A 177 -2.70 -6.96 -21.86
N ILE A 178 -2.88 -5.98 -20.96
CA ILE A 178 -1.80 -5.23 -20.32
C ILE A 178 -1.33 -5.82 -18.98
N SER A 179 -2.16 -6.66 -18.35
CA SER A 179 -1.86 -7.21 -17.04
C SER A 179 -0.78 -8.30 -17.12
N SER A 180 0.26 -8.16 -16.29
CA SER A 180 1.35 -9.13 -16.12
C SER A 180 0.94 -10.36 -15.30
N ALA A 181 -0.20 -10.30 -14.63
CA ALA A 181 -0.87 -11.43 -13.97
C ALA A 181 -2.27 -11.62 -14.58
N ARG A 182 -2.87 -12.81 -14.47
CA ARG A 182 -4.29 -12.96 -14.86
C ARG A 182 -5.13 -11.92 -14.09
N PRO A 183 -6.00 -11.15 -14.78
CA PRO A 183 -6.90 -10.22 -14.12
C PRO A 183 -7.64 -10.94 -13.01
N LYS A 184 -7.65 -10.34 -11.81
CA LYS A 184 -8.37 -10.92 -10.70
C LYS A 184 -9.72 -10.24 -10.58
N ILE A 185 -10.74 -11.08 -10.57
CA ILE A 185 -12.09 -10.78 -10.14
C ILE A 185 -11.98 -10.66 -8.61
N ALA A 186 -12.20 -9.47 -8.06
CA ALA A 186 -12.02 -9.17 -6.65
C ALA A 186 -13.36 -8.86 -5.96
N ASP A 187 -13.81 -9.79 -5.11
CA ASP A 187 -15.08 -9.70 -4.40
C ASP A 187 -14.91 -8.81 -3.15
N TYR A 188 -14.91 -7.49 -3.35
CA TYR A 188 -14.81 -6.56 -2.24
C TYR A 188 -16.12 -6.51 -1.45
N PRO A 189 -16.09 -6.49 -0.10
CA PRO A 189 -17.29 -6.59 0.74
C PRO A 189 -18.26 -5.39 0.61
N PHE A 190 -17.85 -4.34 -0.10
CA PHE A 190 -18.62 -3.12 -0.37
C PHE A 190 -18.96 -2.96 -1.86
N THR A 191 -18.68 -3.96 -2.70
CA THR A 191 -19.00 -3.92 -4.14
C THR A 191 -20.11 -4.91 -4.46
N THR A 192 -21.18 -4.40 -5.07
CA THR A 192 -22.23 -5.21 -5.68
C THR A 192 -21.84 -5.73 -7.06
N LEU A 193 -20.85 -5.09 -7.71
CA LEU A 193 -20.27 -5.47 -8.99
C LEU A 193 -18.78 -5.70 -8.81
N ILE A 194 -18.31 -6.89 -9.19
CA ILE A 194 -16.91 -7.26 -9.01
C ILE A 194 -16.05 -6.52 -10.04
N PRO A 195 -15.14 -5.60 -9.62
CA PRO A 195 -14.29 -4.89 -10.56
C PRO A 195 -13.21 -5.81 -11.14
N ASN A 196 -12.86 -5.56 -12.41
CA ASN A 196 -11.72 -6.21 -13.05
C ASN A 196 -10.45 -5.44 -12.70
N LEU A 197 -9.48 -6.11 -12.08
CA LEU A 197 -8.19 -5.53 -11.73
C LEU A 197 -7.05 -6.16 -12.52
N GLY A 198 -6.10 -5.33 -12.97
CA GLY A 198 -4.89 -5.76 -13.66
C GLY A 198 -3.65 -5.09 -13.10
N VAL A 199 -2.56 -5.86 -13.00
CA VAL A 199 -1.27 -5.37 -12.53
C VAL A 199 -0.37 -5.19 -13.73
N VAL A 200 0.04 -3.96 -14.02
CA VAL A 200 0.84 -3.64 -15.19
C VAL A 200 2.26 -3.38 -14.74
N ARG A 201 3.20 -4.19 -15.24
CA ARG A 201 4.63 -3.94 -15.05
C ARG A 201 5.12 -2.93 -16.07
N TRP A 202 5.90 -1.97 -15.61
CA TRP A 202 6.53 -0.95 -16.43
C TRP A 202 7.98 -0.77 -15.98
N GLY A 203 8.95 -0.98 -16.88
CA GLY A 203 10.37 -1.02 -16.50
C GLY A 203 10.76 -2.26 -15.69
N THR A 204 11.94 -2.24 -15.08
CA THR A 204 12.54 -3.42 -14.43
C THR A 204 11.84 -3.80 -13.12
N ASP A 205 11.59 -2.81 -12.25
CA ASP A 205 11.08 -3.01 -10.88
C ASP A 205 9.88 -2.12 -10.52
N ARG A 206 9.12 -1.62 -11.51
CA ARG A 206 7.93 -0.78 -11.24
C ARG A 206 6.65 -1.42 -11.74
N SER A 207 5.58 -1.18 -11.00
CA SER A 207 4.25 -1.63 -11.35
C SER A 207 3.19 -0.63 -10.90
N PHE A 208 2.06 -0.68 -11.59
CA PHE A 208 0.85 0.06 -11.24
C PHE A 208 -0.38 -0.83 -11.42
N VAL A 209 -1.44 -0.50 -10.70
CA VAL A 209 -2.71 -1.23 -10.72
C VAL A 209 -3.72 -0.46 -11.57
N VAL A 210 -4.37 -1.18 -12.47
CA VAL A 210 -5.45 -0.66 -13.32
C VAL A 210 -6.75 -1.31 -12.89
N ALA A 211 -7.79 -0.51 -12.66
CA ALA A 211 -9.14 -0.98 -12.38
C ALA A 211 -10.09 -0.60 -13.51
N ASP A 212 -11.00 -1.52 -13.85
CA ASP A 212 -12.23 -1.18 -14.53
C ASP A 212 -13.15 -0.43 -13.56
N ILE A 213 -13.79 0.63 -14.06
CA ILE A 213 -14.81 1.37 -13.34
C ILE A 213 -16.19 0.96 -13.86
N PRO A 214 -16.84 -0.06 -13.26
CA PRO A 214 -18.24 -0.39 -13.51
C PRO A 214 -19.18 0.72 -13.01
N GLY A 215 -20.33 0.87 -13.68
CA GLY A 215 -21.48 1.60 -13.15
C GLY A 215 -21.57 3.11 -13.44
N LEU A 216 -20.56 3.77 -14.01
CA LEU A 216 -20.68 5.20 -14.37
C LEU A 216 -21.67 5.47 -15.53
N ILE A 217 -21.89 4.49 -16.41
CA ILE A 217 -22.61 4.63 -17.69
C ILE A 217 -23.90 3.79 -17.70
N GLU A 218 -24.19 3.08 -16.60
CA GLU A 218 -25.44 2.34 -16.42
C GLU A 218 -26.50 3.25 -15.78
N GLY A 219 -27.06 4.19 -16.55
CA GLY A 219 -28.27 4.93 -16.14
C GLY A 219 -28.21 5.50 -14.72
N ALA A 220 -27.05 6.02 -14.29
CA ALA A 220 -26.80 6.49 -12.92
C ALA A 220 -27.76 7.60 -12.46
N SER A 221 -28.53 8.18 -13.39
CA SER A 221 -29.63 9.11 -13.15
C SER A 221 -30.91 8.47 -12.56
N GLU A 222 -31.07 7.14 -12.52
CA GLU A 222 -32.30 6.47 -12.06
C GLU A 222 -32.23 5.86 -10.64
N GLY A 223 -31.32 6.34 -9.78
CA GLY A 223 -31.46 6.19 -8.31
C GLY A 223 -31.48 4.76 -7.75
N LYS A 224 -31.04 3.75 -8.48
CA LYS A 224 -30.93 2.37 -7.99
C LYS A 224 -29.59 2.13 -7.30
N GLY A 225 -29.45 2.62 -6.07
CA GLY A 225 -28.66 2.02 -4.95
C GLY A 225 -27.25 1.47 -5.20
N LEU A 226 -26.60 1.74 -6.32
CA LEU A 226 -25.32 1.20 -6.73
C LEU A 226 -24.36 2.37 -6.83
N GLY A 227 -23.37 2.44 -5.93
CA GLY A 227 -22.12 3.10 -6.29
C GLY A 227 -21.55 4.15 -5.35
N PHE A 228 -22.26 4.75 -4.39
CA PHE A 228 -21.62 5.80 -3.55
C PHE A 228 -20.39 5.30 -2.76
N GLN A 229 -20.36 4.02 -2.40
CA GLN A 229 -19.18 3.39 -1.79
C GLN A 229 -18.14 2.95 -2.83
N PHE A 230 -18.52 2.35 -3.96
CA PHE A 230 -17.58 1.94 -5.02
C PHE A 230 -16.86 3.13 -5.65
N LEU A 231 -17.59 4.21 -5.90
CA LEU A 231 -17.11 5.39 -6.59
C LEU A 231 -16.18 6.25 -5.71
N ARG A 232 -16.34 6.20 -4.37
CA ARG A 232 -15.33 6.73 -3.41
C ARG A 232 -13.94 6.10 -3.60
N HIS A 233 -13.86 4.92 -4.21
CA HIS A 233 -12.58 4.28 -4.52
C HIS A 233 -11.99 4.75 -5.86
N ILE A 234 -12.81 5.26 -6.78
CA ILE A 234 -12.35 5.93 -8.02
C ILE A 234 -11.71 7.27 -7.69
N GLU A 235 -12.22 7.95 -6.65
CA GLU A 235 -11.62 9.17 -6.10
C GLU A 235 -10.16 8.97 -5.64
N ARG A 236 -9.64 7.74 -5.60
CA ARG A 236 -8.24 7.46 -5.27
C ARG A 236 -7.37 7.07 -6.47
N THR A 237 -7.92 7.06 -7.68
CA THR A 237 -7.14 6.85 -8.91
C THR A 237 -6.30 8.09 -9.22
N ALA A 238 -4.99 7.90 -9.43
CA ALA A 238 -4.11 9.01 -9.79
C ALA A 238 -4.43 9.54 -11.20
N MET A 239 -4.91 8.67 -12.09
CA MET A 239 -5.16 8.98 -13.49
C MET A 239 -6.40 8.25 -14.03
N ILE A 240 -7.11 8.89 -14.96
CA ILE A 240 -8.25 8.28 -15.67
C ILE A 240 -7.89 8.02 -17.15
N LEU A 241 -8.27 6.85 -17.65
CA LEU A 241 -8.19 6.50 -19.08
C LEU A 241 -9.60 6.40 -19.66
N HIS A 242 -9.91 7.27 -20.63
CA HIS A 242 -11.17 7.23 -21.36
C HIS A 242 -11.04 6.32 -22.57
N LEU A 243 -11.74 5.18 -22.55
CA LEU A 243 -11.79 4.23 -23.65
C LEU A 243 -12.93 4.60 -24.59
N VAL A 244 -12.57 4.89 -25.84
CA VAL A 244 -13.50 5.23 -26.92
C VAL A 244 -13.36 4.20 -28.02
N ASP A 245 -14.46 3.51 -28.34
CA ASP A 245 -14.52 2.56 -29.45
C ASP A 245 -14.57 3.33 -30.79
N VAL A 246 -13.55 3.15 -31.63
CA VAL A 246 -13.49 3.79 -32.96
C VAL A 246 -13.93 2.87 -34.10
N SER A 247 -14.41 1.67 -33.79
CA SER A 247 -14.91 0.73 -34.81
C SER A 247 -16.16 1.25 -35.51
N GLU A 248 -16.41 0.75 -36.72
CA GLU A 248 -17.64 1.05 -37.47
C GLU A 248 -18.90 0.47 -36.82
N TRP A 249 -18.75 -0.52 -35.94
CA TRP A 249 -19.87 -1.13 -35.20
C TRP A 249 -20.25 -0.36 -33.94
N ALA A 250 -19.49 0.68 -33.58
CA ALA A 250 -19.83 1.53 -32.46
C ALA A 250 -21.09 2.36 -32.80
N PRO A 251 -22.09 2.42 -31.91
CA PRO A 251 -23.39 3.03 -32.21
C PRO A 251 -23.30 4.56 -32.38
N ASP A 252 -22.42 5.22 -31.63
CA ASP A 252 -22.31 6.67 -31.55
C ASP A 252 -21.00 7.18 -32.15
N GLU A 253 -20.93 8.45 -32.52
CA GLU A 253 -19.68 9.08 -32.98
C GLU A 253 -18.64 9.17 -31.86
N PRO A 254 -17.34 8.91 -32.11
CA PRO A 254 -16.32 8.80 -31.05
C PRO A 254 -16.19 10.05 -30.18
N VAL A 255 -16.35 11.22 -30.79
CA VAL A 255 -16.29 12.52 -30.10
C VAL A 255 -17.49 12.71 -29.18
N GLN A 256 -18.69 12.33 -29.63
CA GLN A 256 -19.90 12.42 -28.85
C GLN A 256 -19.84 11.47 -27.65
N SER A 257 -19.41 10.22 -27.86
CA SER A 257 -19.21 9.25 -26.77
C SER A 257 -18.26 9.80 -25.71
N LEU A 258 -17.16 10.42 -26.11
CA LEU A 258 -16.21 11.02 -25.18
C LEU A 258 -16.84 12.18 -24.37
N GLU A 259 -17.59 13.06 -25.03
CA GLU A 259 -18.23 14.20 -24.37
C GLU A 259 -19.30 13.74 -23.38
N VAL A 260 -20.14 12.76 -23.74
CA VAL A 260 -21.13 12.15 -22.84
C VAL A 260 -20.46 11.54 -21.62
N MET A 261 -19.42 10.72 -21.81
CA MET A 261 -18.69 10.13 -20.68
C MET A 261 -18.07 11.18 -19.75
N ARG A 262 -17.59 12.30 -20.29
CA ARG A 262 -17.03 13.39 -19.49
C ARG A 262 -18.11 14.17 -18.74
N GLN A 263 -19.29 14.36 -19.33
CA GLN A 263 -20.43 15.00 -18.66
C GLN A 263 -20.96 14.13 -17.52
N GLU A 264 -21.03 12.82 -17.72
CA GLU A 264 -21.42 11.87 -16.65
C GLU A 264 -20.43 11.88 -15.49
N LEU A 265 -19.13 11.91 -15.79
CA LEU A 265 -18.10 12.06 -14.75
C LEU A 265 -18.21 13.39 -14.00
N ASP A 266 -18.49 14.49 -14.71
CA ASP A 266 -18.68 15.82 -14.12
C ASP A 266 -19.90 15.89 -13.20
N ALA A 267 -21.01 15.28 -13.64
CA ALA A 267 -22.25 15.23 -12.88
C ALA A 267 -22.12 14.39 -11.59
N TYR A 268 -21.15 13.47 -11.56
CA TYR A 268 -20.86 12.67 -10.38
C TYR A 268 -19.91 13.39 -9.40
N ASP A 269 -18.73 13.80 -9.88
CA ASP A 269 -17.72 14.52 -9.09
C ASP A 269 -16.82 15.36 -10.01
N GLU A 270 -16.93 16.68 -9.87
CA GLU A 270 -16.14 17.68 -10.59
C GLU A 270 -14.62 17.45 -10.43
N SER A 271 -14.19 16.91 -9.28
CA SER A 271 -12.78 16.60 -9.00
C SER A 271 -12.19 15.57 -9.97
N LEU A 272 -13.01 14.65 -10.50
CA LEU A 272 -12.55 13.61 -11.42
C LEU A 272 -12.18 14.17 -12.79
N ASN A 273 -12.88 15.20 -13.25
CA ASN A 273 -12.60 15.84 -14.55
C ASN A 273 -11.31 16.67 -14.55
N HIS A 274 -10.87 17.12 -13.37
CA HIS A 274 -9.60 17.82 -13.16
C HIS A 274 -8.38 16.91 -13.12
N ARG A 275 -8.58 15.59 -13.00
CA ARG A 275 -7.46 14.63 -12.91
C ARG A 275 -6.71 14.52 -14.24
N PRO A 276 -5.42 14.16 -14.19
CA PRO A 276 -4.69 13.75 -15.38
C PRO A 276 -5.47 12.67 -16.13
N CYS A 277 -5.76 12.92 -17.40
CA CYS A 277 -6.50 11.97 -18.24
C CYS A 277 -5.79 11.71 -19.56
N ALA A 278 -5.99 10.53 -20.12
CA ALA A 278 -5.64 10.22 -21.50
C ALA A 278 -6.79 9.48 -22.19
N ILE A 279 -6.87 9.66 -23.51
CA ILE A 279 -7.90 9.08 -24.35
C ILE A 279 -7.29 7.87 -25.06
N VAL A 280 -7.98 6.75 -24.99
CA VAL A 280 -7.57 5.47 -25.56
C VAL A 280 -8.59 5.11 -26.63
N ALA A 281 -8.19 5.24 -27.90
CA ALA A 281 -9.00 4.84 -29.03
C ALA A 281 -8.85 3.33 -29.23
N THR A 282 -9.87 2.55 -28.89
CA THR A 282 -9.82 1.08 -28.86
C THR A 282 -10.32 0.47 -30.17
N LYS A 283 -9.97 -0.82 -30.39
CA LYS A 283 -10.39 -1.64 -31.54
C LYS A 283 -9.97 -1.12 -32.91
N ILE A 284 -8.78 -0.54 -33.01
CA ILE A 284 -8.19 -0.06 -34.29
C ILE A 284 -7.90 -1.18 -35.32
N ASP A 285 -8.04 -2.45 -34.92
CA ASP A 285 -7.89 -3.62 -35.78
C ASP A 285 -9.11 -3.89 -36.67
N ILE A 286 -10.25 -3.28 -36.37
CA ILE A 286 -11.48 -3.40 -37.16
C ILE A 286 -11.38 -2.49 -38.40
N SER A 287 -11.89 -2.96 -39.53
CA SER A 287 -11.95 -2.20 -40.80
C SER A 287 -12.74 -0.89 -40.66
N GLY A 288 -12.37 0.13 -41.44
CA GLY A 288 -13.08 1.42 -41.50
C GLY A 288 -12.83 2.40 -40.34
N THR A 289 -11.85 2.08 -39.50
CA THR A 289 -11.46 2.90 -38.33
C THR A 289 -10.71 4.18 -38.69
N SER A 290 -10.21 4.35 -39.92
CA SER A 290 -9.31 5.47 -40.29
C SER A 290 -9.94 6.85 -40.10
N ASP A 291 -11.20 7.00 -40.47
CA ASP A 291 -11.87 8.31 -40.51
C ASP A 291 -12.34 8.70 -39.10
N ARG A 292 -12.94 7.76 -38.38
CA ARG A 292 -13.38 7.90 -36.99
C ARG A 292 -12.19 8.15 -36.05
N LEU A 293 -11.07 7.45 -36.26
CA LEU A 293 -9.83 7.71 -35.54
C LEU A 293 -9.30 9.13 -35.80
N SER A 294 -9.29 9.55 -37.07
CA SER A 294 -8.79 10.88 -37.46
C SER A 294 -9.62 12.00 -36.85
N GLN A 295 -10.95 11.84 -36.81
CA GLN A 295 -11.86 12.77 -36.15
C GLN A 295 -11.57 12.89 -34.65
N LEU A 296 -11.44 11.76 -33.96
CA LEU A 296 -11.13 11.73 -32.54
C LEU A 296 -9.76 12.37 -32.26
N GLN A 297 -8.73 12.04 -33.05
CA GLN A 297 -7.40 12.63 -32.91
C GLN A 297 -7.39 14.14 -33.15
N ALA A 298 -8.14 14.63 -34.14
CA ALA A 298 -8.29 16.06 -34.40
C ALA A 298 -8.95 16.79 -33.22
N TYR A 299 -10.00 16.19 -32.65
CA TYR A 299 -10.65 16.71 -31.44
C TYR A 299 -9.69 16.75 -30.24
N CYS A 300 -8.97 15.64 -29.99
CA CYS A 300 -7.97 15.54 -28.91
C CYS A 300 -6.87 16.59 -29.07
N LYS A 301 -6.37 16.82 -30.29
CA LYS A 301 -5.35 17.82 -30.58
C LYS A 301 -5.85 19.24 -30.28
N LYS A 302 -7.09 19.56 -30.63
CA LYS A 302 -7.72 20.86 -30.35
C LYS A 302 -7.86 21.11 -28.84
N ARG A 303 -8.20 20.08 -28.07
CA ARG A 303 -8.36 20.14 -26.60
C ARG A 303 -7.09 19.85 -25.81
N LYS A 304 -5.96 19.58 -26.48
CA LYS A 304 -4.66 19.19 -25.90
C LYS A 304 -4.68 17.88 -25.08
N TYR A 305 -5.64 17.00 -25.33
CA TYR A 305 -5.64 15.66 -24.73
C TYR A 305 -4.65 14.74 -25.45
N LYS A 306 -3.99 13.86 -24.69
CA LYS A 306 -3.19 12.78 -25.25
C LYS A 306 -4.10 11.65 -25.71
N CYS A 307 -3.97 11.24 -26.97
CA CYS A 307 -4.77 10.20 -27.59
C CYS A 307 -3.88 9.04 -28.02
N PHE A 308 -4.20 7.82 -27.59
CA PHE A 308 -3.44 6.61 -27.90
C PHE A 308 -4.33 5.64 -28.67
N PRO A 309 -4.03 5.37 -29.96
CA PRO A 309 -4.70 4.32 -30.71
C PRO A 309 -4.18 2.96 -30.28
N VAL A 310 -5.07 2.09 -29.81
CA VAL A 310 -4.71 0.75 -29.33
C VAL A 310 -5.63 -0.34 -29.85
N SER A 311 -5.07 -1.53 -30.00
CA SER A 311 -5.83 -2.75 -30.19
C SER A 311 -5.39 -3.74 -29.11
N ALA A 312 -6.29 -4.06 -28.19
CA ALA A 312 -6.04 -5.03 -27.14
C ALA A 312 -5.87 -6.45 -27.72
N ALA A 313 -6.60 -6.77 -28.81
CA ALA A 313 -6.54 -8.06 -29.49
C ALA A 313 -5.19 -8.31 -30.18
N THR A 314 -4.69 -7.31 -30.92
CA THR A 314 -3.40 -7.42 -31.64
C THR A 314 -2.20 -6.93 -30.83
N ARG A 315 -2.44 -6.40 -29.62
CA ARG A 315 -1.47 -5.72 -28.75
C ARG A 315 -0.77 -4.49 -29.36
N LYS A 316 -1.29 -3.96 -30.47
CA LYS A 316 -0.76 -2.76 -31.12
C LYS A 316 -1.02 -1.52 -30.26
N GLY A 317 0.00 -0.67 -30.10
CA GLY A 317 -0.07 0.59 -29.34
C GLY A 317 -0.04 0.45 -27.81
N LEU A 318 -0.10 -0.76 -27.26
CA LEU A 318 -0.13 -0.98 -25.80
C LEU A 318 1.18 -0.58 -25.12
N THR A 319 2.33 -0.84 -25.73
CA THR A 319 3.64 -0.51 -25.14
C THR A 319 3.81 0.99 -24.92
N GLU A 320 3.37 1.81 -25.89
CA GLU A 320 3.41 3.27 -25.78
C GLU A 320 2.42 3.80 -24.73
N LEU A 321 1.23 3.21 -24.65
CA LEU A 321 0.25 3.53 -23.63
C LEU A 321 0.80 3.22 -22.22
N ILE A 322 1.32 2.01 -22.00
CA ILE A 322 1.89 1.60 -20.71
C ILE A 322 3.07 2.50 -20.33
N ALA A 323 3.90 2.88 -21.31
CA ALA A 323 5.04 3.77 -21.10
C ALA A 323 4.63 5.15 -20.61
N TYR A 324 3.61 5.72 -21.25
CA TYR A 324 3.08 7.03 -20.87
C TYR A 324 2.43 6.98 -19.49
N VAL A 325 1.53 6.00 -19.28
CA VAL A 325 0.78 5.85 -18.03
C VAL A 325 1.72 5.57 -16.86
N GLY A 326 2.69 4.66 -17.02
CA GLY A 326 3.67 4.36 -15.97
C GLY A 326 4.50 5.59 -15.56
N LYS A 327 4.92 6.42 -16.53
CA LYS A 327 5.61 7.69 -16.23
C LYS A 327 4.72 8.69 -15.50
N GLN A 328 3.46 8.81 -15.91
CA GLN A 328 2.50 9.71 -15.27
C GLN A 328 2.20 9.27 -13.83
N VAL A 329 1.90 7.99 -13.62
CA VAL A 329 1.66 7.43 -12.29
C VAL A 329 2.87 7.62 -11.38
N ASP A 330 4.09 7.36 -11.87
CA ASP A 330 5.31 7.61 -11.08
C ASP A 330 5.45 9.11 -10.71
N SER A 331 5.23 10.03 -11.66
CA SER A 331 5.27 11.47 -11.40
C SER A 331 4.24 11.90 -10.35
N LEU A 332 3.02 11.37 -10.46
CA LEU A 332 1.91 11.69 -9.56
C LEU A 332 2.13 11.09 -8.16
N ARG A 333 2.76 9.91 -8.06
CA ARG A 333 3.19 9.32 -6.78
C ARG A 333 4.30 10.13 -6.10
N THR A 334 5.13 10.84 -6.86
CA THR A 334 6.24 11.65 -6.32
C THR A 334 5.78 13.04 -5.86
N THR A 335 4.59 13.46 -6.27
CA THR A 335 4.00 14.74 -5.86
C THR A 335 3.12 14.46 -4.64
N PRO A 336 3.35 15.05 -3.46
CA PRO A 336 2.42 14.90 -2.34
C PRO A 336 1.05 15.37 -2.83
N CYS A 337 0.02 14.53 -2.64
CA CYS A 337 -1.35 15.01 -2.72
C CYS A 337 -1.47 16.10 -1.65
N GLU A 338 -1.45 17.37 -2.06
CA GLU A 338 -1.97 18.45 -1.25
C GLU A 338 -3.47 18.17 -1.10
N THR A 339 -3.84 17.45 -0.05
CA THR A 339 -5.20 17.49 0.45
C THR A 339 -5.44 18.92 0.90
N ASN A 340 -6.15 19.67 0.06
CA ASN A 340 -6.81 20.90 0.47
C ASN A 340 -7.74 20.56 1.64
N SER A 341 -7.33 21.01 2.84
CA SER A 341 -8.09 21.40 4.03
C SER A 341 -9.34 20.61 4.41
#